data_AF-A0A7H1MBL5-F1
#
_entry.id   AF-A0A7H1MBL5-F1
#
_cell.length_a   1.000
_cell.length_b   1.000
_cell.length_c   1.000
_cell.angle_alpha   90.00
_cell.angle_beta   90.00
_cell.angle_gamma   90.00
#
_symmetry.space_group_name_H-M   'P 1'
#
loop_
_entity.id
_entity.type
_entity.pdbx_description
1 polymer ?
#
loop_
_entity_poly.entity_id
_entity_poly.type
_entity_poly.pdbx_seq_one_letter_code
_entity_poly.pdbx_strand_id
1 'polypeptide(L)'
;MALLKLVGINPVIAWTEEACRLTICSIGGKEGTFMQGMRVTDSETMDIVEMVLVGGHVNKEIVSLLNQYGGKAVGVTGCDSNFIWAKKLFIDAPECSSVDIGQVGVLESIDCSLVKSIIAYGHIPVVVPIGVDSNGEAFNINAELDAEKLLMMSNTAGVLDKNGNLFTNLTPIRAAI
;
A
#
# COMPACT_ATOMS: atom_id res chain seq x y z
N MET A 1 1.73 -5.29 -17.26
CA MET A 1 1.48 -3.85 -17.06
C MET A 1 1.80 -3.00 -18.28
N ALA A 2 3.01 -3.09 -18.86
CA ALA A 2 3.34 -2.37 -20.10
C ALA A 2 2.35 -2.67 -21.26
N LEU A 3 1.96 -3.94 -21.44
CA LEU A 3 0.94 -4.32 -22.42
C LEU A 3 -0.42 -3.65 -22.18
N LEU A 4 -0.87 -3.55 -20.92
CA LEU A 4 -2.15 -2.90 -20.58
C LEU A 4 -2.15 -1.43 -21.01
N LYS A 5 -1.02 -0.74 -20.78
CA LYS A 5 -0.83 0.64 -21.24
C LYS A 5 -0.88 0.75 -22.77
N LEU A 6 -0.27 -0.20 -23.48
CA LEU A 6 -0.28 -0.24 -24.95
C LEU A 6 -1.66 -0.49 -25.54
N VAL A 7 -2.54 -1.22 -24.84
CA VAL A 7 -3.94 -1.46 -25.27
C VAL A 7 -4.93 -0.39 -24.76
N GLY A 8 -4.42 0.73 -24.22
CA GLY A 8 -5.23 1.88 -23.80
C GLY A 8 -5.76 1.85 -22.37
N ILE A 9 -5.39 0.84 -21.57
CA ILE A 9 -5.74 0.78 -20.14
C ILE A 9 -4.69 1.55 -19.35
N ASN A 10 -5.11 2.34 -18.36
CA ASN A 10 -4.20 3.12 -17.51
C ASN A 10 -4.01 2.41 -16.15
N PRO A 11 -3.03 1.50 -16.02
CA PRO A 11 -2.80 0.83 -14.75
C PRO A 11 -2.21 1.79 -13.71
N VAL A 12 -2.72 1.69 -12.48
CA VAL A 12 -2.09 2.23 -11.27
C VAL A 12 -1.59 1.04 -10.48
N ILE A 13 -0.33 1.06 -10.06
CA ILE A 13 0.25 -0.01 -9.25
C ILE A 13 0.35 0.51 -7.83
N ALA A 14 -0.28 -0.18 -6.88
CA ALA A 14 -0.10 0.08 -5.45
C ALA A 14 0.51 -1.17 -4.80
N TRP A 15 1.41 -0.96 -3.84
CA TRP A 15 2.11 -2.02 -3.13
C TRP A 15 2.07 -1.74 -1.63
N THR A 16 1.84 -2.77 -0.82
CA THR A 16 1.74 -2.63 0.63
C THR A 16 2.98 -3.15 1.34
N GLU A 17 3.16 -2.71 2.58
CA GLU A 17 4.25 -3.12 3.45
C GLU A 17 4.34 -4.65 3.64
N GLU A 18 3.20 -5.37 3.64
CA GLU A 18 3.16 -6.83 3.81
C GLU A 18 3.98 -7.54 2.73
N ALA A 19 3.97 -7.03 1.51
CA ALA A 19 4.72 -7.64 0.43
C ALA A 19 6.25 -7.40 0.58
N CYS A 20 6.66 -6.41 1.38
CA CYS A 20 8.06 -6.08 1.75
C CYS A 20 8.48 -6.67 3.09
N ARG A 21 7.62 -7.43 3.78
CA ARG A 21 7.82 -7.87 5.16
C ARG A 21 9.18 -8.52 5.40
N LEU A 22 9.62 -9.41 4.51
CA LEU A 22 10.91 -10.11 4.63
C LEU A 22 12.09 -9.15 4.57
N THR A 23 12.02 -8.17 3.66
CA THR A 23 13.06 -7.15 3.47
C THR A 23 13.14 -6.22 4.68
N ILE A 24 12.00 -5.79 5.22
CA ILE A 24 11.94 -4.94 6.41
C ILE A 24 12.48 -5.68 7.64
N CYS A 25 12.08 -6.93 7.86
CA CYS A 25 12.61 -7.75 8.97
C CYS A 25 14.13 -7.98 8.82
N SER A 26 14.62 -8.21 7.59
CA SER A 26 16.05 -8.43 7.35
C SER A 26 16.91 -7.19 7.57
N ILE A 27 16.39 -6.00 7.24
CA ILE A 27 17.14 -4.74 7.37
C ILE A 27 17.04 -4.20 8.80
N GLY A 28 15.86 -4.31 9.42
CA GLY A 28 15.60 -3.79 10.76
C GLY A 28 16.00 -4.71 11.91
N GLY A 29 16.25 -5.99 11.66
CA GLY A 29 16.60 -6.97 12.70
C GLY A 29 15.51 -7.22 13.75
N LYS A 30 14.30 -6.66 13.58
CA LYS A 30 13.16 -6.81 14.47
C LYS A 30 12.12 -7.74 13.83
N GLU A 31 11.70 -8.78 14.56
CA GLU A 31 10.48 -9.51 14.20
C GLU A 31 9.29 -8.57 14.38
N GLY A 32 8.55 -8.31 13.30
CA GLY A 32 7.40 -7.41 13.33
C GLY A 32 6.35 -7.87 14.33
N THR A 33 5.99 -7.01 15.28
CA THR A 33 4.84 -7.24 16.16
C THR A 33 3.58 -6.76 15.46
N PHE A 34 2.52 -7.56 15.48
CA PHE A 34 1.24 -7.22 14.86
C PHE A 34 0.14 -7.17 15.92
N MET A 35 -0.70 -6.14 15.87
CA MET A 35 -1.93 -6.02 16.65
C MET A 35 -3.11 -5.79 15.72
N GLN A 36 -4.14 -6.64 15.82
CA GLN A 36 -5.36 -6.58 14.98
C GLN A 36 -5.10 -6.48 13.47
N GLY A 37 -4.07 -7.15 12.96
CA GLY A 37 -3.71 -7.13 11.54
C GLY A 37 -2.90 -5.91 11.10
N MET A 38 -2.61 -4.98 12.00
CA MET A 38 -1.71 -3.84 11.77
C MET A 38 -0.33 -4.14 12.34
N ARG A 39 0.75 -3.77 11.65
CA ARG A 39 2.08 -3.78 12.24
C ARG A 39 2.17 -2.66 13.28
N VAL A 40 2.66 -2.99 14.46
CA VAL A 40 3.07 -1.99 15.45
C VAL A 40 4.35 -1.32 14.93
N THR A 41 4.28 -0.02 14.67
CA THR A 41 5.34 0.73 14.00
C THR A 41 5.88 1.81 14.94
N ASP A 42 6.93 1.47 15.71
CA ASP A 42 7.68 2.48 16.47
C ASP A 42 8.45 3.43 15.52
N SER A 43 8.97 4.55 16.03
CA SER A 43 9.65 5.54 15.17
C SER A 43 10.85 4.99 14.41
N GLU A 44 11.63 4.10 15.04
CA GLU A 44 12.75 3.42 14.38
C GLU A 44 12.27 2.48 13.27
N THR A 45 11.17 1.78 13.49
CA THR A 45 10.52 0.92 12.49
C THR A 45 9.95 1.77 11.36
N MET A 46 9.40 2.95 11.65
CA MET A 46 8.93 3.87 10.61
C MET A 46 10.08 4.36 9.74
N ASP A 47 11.23 4.73 10.31
CA ASP A 47 12.41 5.12 9.54
C ASP A 47 12.87 3.99 8.60
N ILE A 48 12.84 2.74 9.07
CA ILE A 48 13.16 1.57 8.24
C ILE A 48 12.10 1.36 7.15
N VAL A 49 10.81 1.47 7.50
CA VAL A 49 9.69 1.33 6.56
C VAL A 49 9.81 2.40 5.47
N GLU A 50 10.08 3.65 5.83
CA GLU A 50 10.33 4.72 4.87
C GLU A 50 11.55 4.42 4.01
N MET A 51 12.68 4.03 4.61
CA MET A 51 13.89 3.72 3.85
C MET A 51 13.69 2.58 2.83
N VAL A 52 12.94 1.54 3.20
CA VAL A 52 12.69 0.37 2.35
C VAL A 52 11.60 0.64 1.30
N LEU A 53 10.49 1.29 1.70
CA LEU A 53 9.33 1.52 0.83
C LEU A 53 9.47 2.80 0.00
N VAL A 54 9.85 3.92 0.61
CA VAL A 54 10.02 5.24 -0.03
C VAL A 54 11.41 5.36 -0.64
N GLY A 55 12.43 4.94 0.11
CA GLY A 55 13.81 5.37 -0.07
C GLY A 55 14.58 4.78 -1.24
N GLY A 56 14.36 3.53 -1.68
CA GLY A 56 15.15 3.13 -2.84
C GLY A 56 15.13 1.71 -3.38
N HIS A 57 14.75 0.66 -2.63
CA HIS A 57 14.90 -0.68 -3.21
C HIS A 57 13.67 -1.08 -4.02
N VAL A 58 12.53 -1.31 -3.37
CA VAL A 58 11.42 -1.99 -4.04
C VAL A 58 10.66 -1.05 -4.99
N ASN A 59 10.34 0.17 -4.56
CA ASN A 59 9.65 1.13 -5.42
C ASN A 59 10.45 1.40 -6.71
N LYS A 60 11.75 1.68 -6.57
CA LYS A 60 12.61 1.97 -7.73
C LYS A 60 12.91 0.74 -8.56
N GLU A 61 12.97 -0.45 -7.98
CA GLU A 61 13.09 -1.71 -8.71
C GLU A 61 11.87 -1.97 -9.59
N ILE A 62 10.65 -1.80 -9.06
CA ILE A 62 9.41 -1.91 -9.85
C ILE A 62 9.40 -0.87 -10.97
N VAL A 63 9.72 0.40 -10.67
CA VAL A 63 9.79 1.46 -11.68
C VAL A 63 10.83 1.13 -12.76
N SER A 64 12.02 0.65 -12.36
CA SER A 64 13.10 0.26 -13.27
C SER A 64 12.66 -0.88 -14.19
N LEU A 65 12.05 -1.93 -13.64
CA LEU A 65 11.53 -3.05 -14.41
C LEU A 65 10.47 -2.59 -15.42
N LEU A 66 9.51 -1.78 -15.00
CA LEU A 66 8.48 -1.25 -15.92
C LEU A 66 9.10 -0.43 -17.06
N ASN A 67 10.12 0.37 -16.75
CA ASN A 67 10.84 1.15 -17.76
C ASN A 67 11.65 0.27 -18.72
N GLN A 68 12.28 -0.80 -18.23
CA GLN A 68 13.01 -1.77 -19.07
C GLN A 68 12.10 -2.45 -20.10
N TYR A 69 10.84 -2.71 -19.75
CA TYR A 69 9.84 -3.29 -20.66
C TYR A 69 9.08 -2.25 -21.50
N GLY A 70 9.63 -1.04 -21.67
CA GLY A 70 9.06 -0.01 -22.54
C GLY A 70 7.89 0.78 -21.95
N GLY A 71 7.58 0.60 -20.67
CA GLY A 71 6.70 1.48 -19.92
C GLY A 71 7.38 2.80 -19.56
N LYS A 72 6.59 3.78 -19.09
CA LYS A 72 7.11 5.00 -18.46
C LYS A 72 6.54 5.08 -17.05
N ALA A 73 7.23 4.51 -16.07
CA ALA A 73 6.75 4.45 -14.70
C ALA A 73 7.28 5.60 -13.83
N VAL A 74 6.45 6.07 -12.91
CA VAL A 74 6.80 7.11 -11.92
C VAL A 74 6.43 6.59 -10.55
N GLY A 75 7.42 6.46 -9.67
CA GLY A 75 7.22 6.11 -8.28
C GLY A 75 6.84 7.33 -7.45
N VAL A 76 5.73 7.23 -6.72
CA VAL A 76 5.23 8.26 -5.80
C VAL A 76 4.79 7.63 -4.48
N THR A 77 4.80 8.44 -3.44
CA THR A 77 4.42 8.11 -2.07
C THR A 77 3.42 9.15 -1.60
N GLY A 78 2.55 8.85 -0.64
CA GLY A 78 1.54 9.83 -0.23
C GLY A 78 2.10 11.14 0.34
N CYS A 79 3.37 11.15 0.74
CA CYS A 79 4.12 12.35 1.11
C CYS A 79 4.40 13.27 -0.10
N ASP A 80 4.49 12.72 -1.32
CA ASP A 80 4.74 13.50 -2.54
C ASP A 80 3.51 14.36 -2.86
N SER A 81 3.57 15.67 -2.62
CA SER A 81 2.41 16.58 -2.74
C SER A 81 1.29 16.34 -1.72
N ASN A 82 1.56 15.63 -0.61
CA ASN A 82 0.60 15.34 0.46
C ASN A 82 -0.74 14.82 -0.08
N PHE A 83 -0.69 13.88 -1.01
CA PHE A 83 -1.87 13.41 -1.71
C PHE A 83 -2.63 12.32 -0.96
N ILE A 84 -2.04 11.76 0.11
CA ILE A 84 -2.68 10.81 1.01
C ILE A 84 -2.63 11.39 2.42
N TRP A 85 -3.78 11.79 2.94
CA TRP A 85 -3.93 12.27 4.31
C TRP A 85 -4.31 11.13 5.23
N ALA A 86 -3.64 11.05 6.37
CA ALA A 86 -3.90 10.06 7.39
C ALA A 86 -3.99 10.69 8.78
N LYS A 87 -4.76 10.02 9.64
CA LYS A 87 -4.82 10.31 11.07
C LYS A 87 -4.26 9.13 11.84
N LYS A 88 -3.56 9.41 12.94
CA LYS A 88 -3.07 8.38 13.83
C LYS A 88 -4.20 7.48 14.33
N LEU A 89 -3.99 6.18 14.24
CA LEU A 89 -4.92 5.16 14.69
C LEU A 89 -4.59 4.73 16.12
N PHE A 90 -5.59 4.72 16.98
CA PHE A 90 -5.53 4.11 18.30
C PHE A 90 -6.40 2.85 18.30
N ILE A 91 -5.89 1.76 18.87
CA ILE A 91 -6.63 0.49 18.96
C ILE A 91 -7.28 0.39 20.33
N ASP A 92 -8.58 0.10 20.38
CA ASP A 92 -9.27 -0.21 21.62
C ASP A 92 -8.82 -1.59 22.14
N ALA A 93 -8.32 -1.64 23.36
CA ALA A 93 -7.96 -2.88 24.04
C ALA A 93 -8.95 -3.16 25.20
N PRO A 94 -9.26 -4.44 25.49
CA PRO A 94 -10.17 -4.80 26.58
C PRO A 94 -9.76 -4.24 27.94
N GLU A 95 -8.46 -3.97 28.14
CA GLU A 95 -7.89 -3.50 29.42
C GLU A 95 -7.44 -2.03 29.41
N CYS A 96 -7.41 -1.36 28.25
CA CYS A 96 -7.01 0.05 28.12
C CYS A 96 -7.86 0.74 27.06
N SER A 97 -8.43 1.90 27.42
CA SER A 97 -9.38 2.65 26.59
C SER A 97 -8.83 3.08 25.23
N SER A 98 -7.52 3.03 25.00
CA SER A 98 -6.83 3.22 23.72
C SER A 98 -5.37 2.80 23.86
N VAL A 99 -4.87 1.95 22.96
CA VAL A 99 -3.46 1.55 22.84
C VAL A 99 -2.84 2.28 21.66
N ASP A 100 -1.73 2.97 21.91
CA ASP A 100 -0.89 3.56 20.88
C ASP A 100 -0.02 2.47 20.24
N ILE A 101 -0.21 2.23 18.96
CA ILE A 101 0.56 1.27 18.16
C ILE A 101 1.66 1.93 17.31
N GLY A 102 1.96 3.20 17.60
CA GLY A 102 3.00 3.98 16.95
C GLY A 102 2.51 4.74 15.70
N GLN A 103 3.34 4.82 14.67
CA GLN A 103 3.08 5.57 13.42
C GLN A 103 2.20 4.78 12.45
N VAL A 104 1.04 4.36 12.94
CA VAL A 104 0.01 3.68 12.17
C VAL A 104 -1.17 4.62 12.01
N GLY A 105 -1.67 4.73 10.79
CA GLY A 105 -2.74 5.67 10.46
C GLY A 105 -3.96 5.01 9.82
N VAL A 106 -5.07 5.74 9.89
CA VAL A 106 -6.26 5.50 9.08
C VAL A 106 -6.33 6.57 7.99
N LEU A 107 -6.76 6.17 6.80
CA LEU A 107 -6.97 7.08 5.69
C LEU A 107 -8.03 8.12 6.05
N GLU A 108 -7.69 9.40 5.93
CA GLU A 108 -8.62 10.52 6.08
C GLU A 108 -9.14 10.99 4.71
N SER A 109 -8.25 11.22 3.75
CA SER A 109 -8.61 11.63 2.40
C SER A 109 -7.49 11.38 1.40
N ILE A 110 -7.85 11.27 0.11
CA ILE A 110 -6.89 11.11 -1.00
C ILE A 110 -7.16 12.18 -2.05
N ASP A 111 -6.13 12.94 -2.43
CA ASP A 111 -6.13 13.79 -3.61
C ASP A 111 -5.55 13.04 -4.82
N CYS A 112 -6.43 12.55 -5.69
CA CYS A 112 -6.00 11.83 -6.89
C CYS A 112 -5.42 12.74 -7.99
N SER A 113 -5.32 14.06 -7.80
CA SER A 113 -4.87 15.01 -8.84
C SER A 113 -3.45 14.73 -9.33
N LEU A 114 -2.54 14.35 -8.43
CA LEU A 114 -1.16 13.97 -8.79
C LEU A 114 -1.16 12.71 -9.67
N VAL A 115 -1.85 11.66 -9.22
CA VAL A 115 -1.94 10.37 -9.92
C VAL A 115 -2.59 10.55 -11.30
N LYS A 116 -3.69 11.32 -11.36
CA LYS A 116 -4.37 11.66 -12.62
C LYS A 116 -3.46 12.39 -13.59
N SER A 117 -2.64 13.32 -13.09
CA SER A 117 -1.67 14.05 -13.92
C SER A 117 -0.63 13.09 -14.50
N ILE A 118 -0.05 12.20 -13.70
CA ILE A 118 0.91 11.17 -14.16
C ILE A 118 0.29 10.32 -15.27
N ILE A 119 -0.96 9.86 -15.07
CA ILE A 119 -1.70 9.09 -16.07
C ILE A 119 -1.92 9.89 -17.36
N ALA A 120 -2.33 11.15 -17.25
CA ALA A 120 -2.60 12.04 -18.38
C ALA A 120 -1.34 12.30 -19.23
N TYR A 121 -0.16 12.35 -18.61
CA TYR A 121 1.13 12.41 -19.30
C TYR A 121 1.59 11.07 -19.91
N GLY A 122 0.75 10.03 -19.87
CA GLY A 122 1.07 8.72 -20.44
C GLY A 122 1.97 7.85 -19.56
N HIS A 123 2.17 8.21 -18.30
CA HIS A 123 2.99 7.43 -17.36
C HIS A 123 2.16 6.40 -16.58
N ILE A 124 2.85 5.48 -15.91
CA ILE A 124 2.32 4.44 -15.03
C ILE A 124 2.69 4.82 -13.59
N PRO A 125 1.74 5.29 -12.77
CA PRO A 125 2.02 5.60 -11.36
C PRO A 125 2.24 4.31 -10.56
N VAL A 126 3.31 4.31 -9.77
CA VAL A 126 3.66 3.27 -8.78
C VAL A 126 3.58 3.90 -7.39
N VAL A 127 2.50 3.61 -6.67
CA VAL A 127 2.11 4.26 -5.42
C VAL A 127 2.52 3.42 -4.21
N VAL A 128 3.16 4.08 -3.25
CA VAL A 128 3.38 3.54 -1.90
C VAL A 128 2.37 4.18 -0.94
N PRO A 129 1.54 3.39 -0.24
CA PRO A 129 0.47 3.85 0.62
C PRO A 129 1.03 4.28 1.99
N ILE A 130 1.75 5.40 2.01
CA ILE A 130 2.14 6.10 3.23
C ILE A 130 1.32 7.38 3.28
N GLY A 131 0.59 7.59 4.37
CA GLY A 131 -0.18 8.82 4.59
C GLY A 131 0.61 9.83 5.40
N VAL A 132 0.21 11.10 5.32
CA VAL A 132 0.75 12.19 6.13
C VAL A 132 -0.35 12.89 6.93
N ASP A 133 -0.03 13.39 8.12
CA ASP A 133 -0.95 14.25 8.87
C ASP A 133 -0.69 15.74 8.64
N SER A 134 -1.47 16.60 9.31
CA SER A 134 -1.31 18.06 9.25
C SER A 134 0.02 18.58 9.79
N ASN A 135 0.75 17.77 10.58
CA ASN A 135 2.05 18.11 11.13
C ASN A 135 3.20 17.64 10.22
N GLY A 136 2.89 16.89 9.15
CA GLY A 136 3.87 16.29 8.25
C GLY A 136 4.45 14.98 8.78
N GLU A 137 3.84 14.38 9.81
CA GLU A 137 4.22 13.06 10.29
C GLU A 137 3.70 12.00 9.32
N ALA A 138 4.56 11.04 8.98
CA ALA A 138 4.21 9.93 8.10
C ALA A 138 3.59 8.78 8.91
N PHE A 139 2.62 8.13 8.29
CA PHE A 139 1.89 7.00 8.84
C PHE A 139 1.81 5.86 7.83
N ASN A 140 2.05 4.65 8.33
CA ASN A 140 1.74 3.44 7.58
C ASN A 140 0.22 3.25 7.53
N ILE A 141 -0.35 3.14 6.33
CA ILE A 141 -1.78 2.97 6.14
C ILE A 141 -2.09 1.78 5.22
N ASN A 142 -3.20 1.11 5.50
CA ASN A 142 -3.81 0.19 4.54
C ASN A 142 -4.69 1.01 3.58
N ALA A 143 -4.13 1.43 2.44
CA ALA A 143 -4.89 2.19 1.45
C ALA A 143 -5.50 1.27 0.40
N GLU A 144 -6.83 1.29 0.30
CA GLU A 144 -7.54 0.85 -0.89
C GLU A 144 -7.78 2.08 -1.78
N LEU A 145 -7.21 2.06 -2.98
CA LEU A 145 -7.42 3.13 -3.95
C LEU A 145 -8.78 2.96 -4.62
N ASP A 146 -9.57 4.03 -4.65
CA ASP A 146 -10.83 4.07 -5.40
C ASP A 146 -10.55 3.97 -6.90
N ALA A 147 -10.83 2.79 -7.47
CA ALA A 147 -10.56 2.44 -8.85
C ALA A 147 -11.75 1.69 -9.45
N GLU A 148 -12.00 1.90 -10.75
CA GLU A 148 -13.09 1.21 -11.47
C GLU A 148 -12.96 -0.32 -11.36
N LYS A 149 -11.71 -0.82 -11.35
CA LYS A 149 -11.39 -2.23 -11.08
C LYS A 149 -10.15 -2.32 -10.21
N LEU A 150 -10.27 -3.03 -9.09
CA LEU A 150 -9.15 -3.37 -8.23
C LEU A 150 -8.68 -4.79 -8.56
N LEU A 151 -7.40 -4.94 -8.88
CA LEU A 151 -6.76 -6.24 -9.06
C LEU A 151 -5.76 -6.45 -7.92
N MET A 152 -6.05 -7.38 -7.02
CA MET A 152 -5.14 -7.75 -5.94
C MET A 152 -4.33 -8.99 -6.35
N MET A 153 -3.00 -8.90 -6.24
CA MET A 153 -2.10 -10.03 -6.47
C MET A 153 -1.69 -10.60 -5.11
N SER A 154 -1.84 -11.90 -4.95
CA SER A 154 -1.49 -12.63 -3.73
C SER A 154 -0.68 -13.88 -4.08
N ASN A 155 -0.04 -14.47 -3.08
CA ASN A 155 0.61 -15.78 -3.18
C ASN A 155 -0.40 -16.95 -3.12
N THR A 156 -1.70 -16.66 -2.97
CA THR A 156 -2.78 -17.65 -3.04
C THR A 156 -3.46 -17.61 -4.40
N ALA A 157 -4.10 -18.72 -4.80
CA ALA A 157 -4.83 -18.82 -6.06
C ALA A 157 -6.06 -17.89 -6.15
N GLY A 158 -6.47 -17.30 -5.01
CA GLY A 158 -7.65 -16.45 -4.85
C GLY A 158 -8.38 -16.81 -3.55
N VAL A 159 -9.68 -16.50 -3.49
CA VAL A 159 -10.52 -16.86 -2.34
C VAL A 159 -11.01 -18.30 -2.51
N LEU A 160 -10.70 -19.16 -1.53
CA LEU A 160 -11.08 -20.57 -1.54
C LEU A 160 -12.29 -20.80 -0.62
N ASP A 161 -13.16 -21.74 -1.00
CA ASP A 161 -14.18 -22.27 -0.11
C ASP A 161 -13.59 -23.24 0.94
N LYS A 162 -14.43 -23.68 1.89
CA LYS A 162 -14.02 -24.63 2.96
C LYS A 162 -13.55 -25.99 2.41
N ASN A 163 -13.84 -26.29 1.15
CA ASN A 163 -13.47 -27.53 0.48
C ASN A 163 -12.25 -27.33 -0.46
N GLY A 164 -11.66 -26.13 -0.49
CA GLY A 164 -10.50 -25.80 -1.33
C GLY A 164 -10.82 -25.40 -2.77
N ASN A 165 -12.09 -25.18 -3.13
CA ASN A 165 -12.47 -24.74 -4.47
C ASN A 165 -12.37 -23.21 -4.60
N LEU A 166 -11.91 -22.75 -5.76
CA LEU A 166 -11.76 -21.32 -6.06
C LEU A 166 -13.12 -20.65 -6.29
N PHE A 167 -13.40 -19.59 -5.55
CA PHE A 167 -14.48 -18.68 -5.88
C PHE A 167 -14.07 -17.75 -7.02
N THR A 168 -14.81 -17.79 -8.12
CA THR A 168 -14.58 -16.90 -9.28
C THR A 168 -15.43 -15.62 -9.24
N ASN A 169 -16.55 -15.65 -8.51
CA ASN A 169 -17.43 -14.50 -8.32
C ASN A 169 -17.97 -14.51 -6.89
N LEU A 170 -17.58 -13.50 -6.11
CA LEU A 170 -18.10 -13.23 -4.77
C LEU A 170 -19.02 -12.02 -4.85
N THR A 171 -20.19 -12.15 -4.22
CA THR A 171 -21.07 -11.02 -3.93
C THR A 171 -20.91 -10.63 -2.47
N PRO A 172 -21.23 -9.39 -2.06
CA PRO A 172 -21.12 -8.96 -0.66
C PRO A 172 -21.81 -9.92 0.33
N ILE A 173 -22.93 -10.52 -0.09
CA ILE A 173 -23.70 -11.50 0.71
C ILE A 173 -22.92 -12.81 0.95
N ARG A 174 -22.06 -13.21 0.01
CA ARG A 174 -21.27 -14.45 0.11
C ARG A 174 -19.95 -14.26 0.84
N ALA A 175 -19.46 -13.04 1.01
CA ALA A 175 -18.19 -12.74 1.67
C ALA A 175 -18.30 -12.70 3.21
N ALA A 176 -19.52 -12.70 3.77
CA ALA A 176 -19.77 -12.61 5.22
C ALA A 176 -19.93 -13.98 5.93
N ILE A 177 -19.54 -15.10 5.29
CA ILE A 177 -19.76 -16.49 5.76
C ILE A 177 -18.43 -17.25 5.80
#